data_AF-A0A954RUQ6-F1
#
_entry.id   AF-A0A954RUQ6-F1
#
_cell.length_a   1.000
_cell.length_b   1.000
_cell.length_c   1.000
_cell.angle_alpha   90.00
_cell.angle_beta   90.00
_cell.angle_gamma   90.00
#
_symmetry.space_group_name_H-M   'P 1'
#
loop_
_entity.id
_entity.type
_entity.pdbx_description
1 polymer ?
#
loop_
_entity_poly.entity_id
_entity_poly.type
_entity_poly.pdbx_seq_one_letter_code
_entity_poly.pdbx_strand_id
1 'polypeptide(L)'
;MFLQVAHWQNVIDAAPSTRVKSVRGALRSKLKWVGREPGSGARVCLDRLLGSRPAPRRWARNHRGVAEAIASGWADAGVCVQLTSSEAGLMFLPVQKEAYDLCIPSNFLDDPRVQALLKVVRSTNYRQMLADLPGYDTTHTGDLTEVN
;
A
#
# COMPACT_ATOMS: atom_id res chain seq x y z
N MET A 1 -10.66 1.95 -18.91
CA MET A 1 -9.25 2.40 -18.90
C MET A 1 -8.74 2.45 -17.47
N PHE A 2 -7.46 2.13 -17.27
CA PHE A 2 -6.73 2.46 -16.05
C PHE A 2 -5.77 3.61 -16.33
N LEU A 3 -5.90 4.69 -15.56
CA LEU A 3 -4.90 5.75 -15.49
C LEU A 3 -3.95 5.43 -14.35
N GLN A 4 -2.69 5.19 -14.67
CA GLN A 4 -1.71 4.88 -13.65
C GLN A 4 -1.31 6.13 -12.88
N VAL A 5 -1.57 6.13 -11.57
CA VAL A 5 -1.20 7.25 -10.69
C VAL A 5 0.21 7.05 -10.16
N ALA A 6 0.50 5.86 -9.63
CA ALA A 6 1.82 5.48 -9.15
C ALA A 6 1.89 3.97 -8.96
N HIS A 7 3.08 3.45 -8.72
CA HIS A 7 3.23 2.23 -7.94
C HIS A 7 3.64 2.60 -6.52
N TRP A 8 3.06 1.94 -5.51
CA TRP A 8 3.53 2.06 -4.14
C TRP A 8 4.14 0.74 -3.64
N GLN A 9 4.99 0.84 -2.63
CA GLN A 9 5.59 -0.29 -1.96
C GLN A 9 4.72 -0.72 -0.77
N ASN A 10 4.14 -1.92 -0.85
CA ASN A 10 3.60 -2.60 0.31
C ASN A 10 4.72 -3.19 1.17
N VAL A 11 4.55 -3.09 2.47
CA VAL A 11 5.52 -3.55 3.46
C VAL A 11 4.81 -4.28 4.61
N ILE A 12 5.57 -5.05 5.38
CA ILE A 12 5.17 -5.49 6.72
C ILE A 12 5.79 -4.53 7.72
N ASP A 13 4.96 -3.76 8.42
CA ASP A 13 5.38 -3.09 9.65
C ASP A 13 5.58 -4.13 10.73
N ALA A 14 6.60 -3.92 11.56
CA ALA A 14 6.85 -4.73 12.73
C ALA A 14 7.24 -3.87 13.92
N ALA A 15 6.68 -4.19 15.09
CA ALA A 15 7.04 -3.52 16.33
C ALA A 15 8.54 -3.73 16.63
N PRO A 16 9.26 -2.71 17.12
CA PRO A 16 10.70 -2.82 17.39
C PRO A 16 11.08 -3.99 18.30
N SER A 17 10.21 -4.35 19.25
CA SER A 17 10.39 -5.46 20.20
C SER A 17 10.48 -6.84 19.53
N THR A 18 9.94 -7.00 18.33
CA THR A 18 9.89 -8.29 17.62
C THR A 18 11.25 -8.75 17.09
N ARG A 19 12.17 -7.80 16.84
CA ARG A 19 13.51 -8.03 16.25
C ARG A 19 13.50 -8.83 14.93
N VAL A 20 12.38 -8.84 14.20
CA VAL A 20 12.30 -9.53 12.91
C VAL A 20 13.04 -8.71 11.85
N LYS A 21 13.81 -9.39 11.00
CA LYS A 21 14.66 -8.76 9.97
C LYS A 21 14.31 -9.16 8.53
N SER A 22 13.30 -9.99 8.34
CA SER A 22 12.88 -10.45 7.02
C SER A 22 11.42 -10.88 7.04
N VAL A 23 10.77 -10.81 5.87
CA VAL A 23 9.38 -11.27 5.70
C VAL A 23 9.23 -12.72 6.15
N ARG A 24 10.14 -13.61 5.74
CA ARG A 24 10.16 -15.01 6.20
C ARG A 24 10.31 -15.14 7.72
N GLY A 25 11.13 -14.30 8.35
CA GLY A 25 11.31 -14.27 9.80
C GLY A 25 10.04 -13.84 10.52
N ALA A 26 9.38 -12.77 10.05
CA ALA A 26 8.10 -12.32 10.57
C ALA A 26 7.03 -13.41 10.47
N LEU A 27 6.93 -14.05 9.30
CA LEU A 27 5.99 -15.15 9.09
C LEU A 27 6.30 -16.36 9.98
N ARG A 28 7.56 -16.70 10.26
CA ARG A 28 7.87 -17.86 11.13
C ARG A 28 7.72 -17.58 12.63
N SER A 29 7.57 -16.31 13.00
CA SER A 29 7.47 -15.88 14.39
C SER A 29 6.02 -15.92 14.89
N LYS A 30 5.85 -16.06 16.21
CA LYS A 30 4.54 -15.96 16.87
C LYS A 30 4.21 -14.48 17.11
N LEU A 31 3.73 -13.80 16.06
CA LEU A 31 3.35 -12.39 16.10
C LEU A 31 1.82 -12.22 16.17
N LYS A 32 1.36 -11.20 16.90
CA LYS A 32 -0.02 -10.71 16.87
C LYS A 32 -0.20 -9.84 15.63
N TRP A 33 -0.86 -10.38 14.62
CA TRP A 33 -1.10 -9.64 13.38
C TRP A 33 -2.33 -8.74 13.48
N VAL A 34 -2.24 -7.55 12.89
CA VAL A 34 -3.39 -6.71 12.53
C VAL A 34 -3.59 -6.74 11.02
N GLY A 35 -4.84 -6.89 10.58
CA GLY A 35 -5.21 -6.84 9.17
C GLY A 35 -5.79 -5.48 8.76
N ARG A 36 -6.01 -5.30 7.46
CA ARG A 36 -6.86 -4.23 6.86
C ARG A 36 -8.21 -4.83 6.48
N GLU A 37 -9.28 -4.05 6.37
CA GLU A 37 -10.64 -4.58 6.11
C GLU A 37 -10.71 -5.59 4.95
N PRO A 38 -11.66 -6.55 4.99
CA PRO A 38 -11.91 -7.46 3.87
C PRO A 38 -12.09 -6.69 2.56
N GLY A 39 -11.47 -7.18 1.49
CA GLY A 39 -11.51 -6.55 0.16
C GLY A 39 -10.41 -5.50 -0.09
N SER A 40 -9.68 -5.05 0.92
CA SER A 40 -8.53 -4.15 0.70
C SER A 40 -7.33 -4.87 0.09
N GLY A 41 -6.54 -4.19 -0.74
CA GLY A 41 -5.34 -4.76 -1.37
C GLY A 41 -4.31 -5.25 -0.34
N ALA A 42 -4.09 -4.49 0.73
CA ALA A 42 -3.23 -4.90 1.83
C ALA A 42 -3.73 -6.15 2.57
N ARG A 43 -5.06 -6.35 2.66
CA ARG A 43 -5.62 -7.60 3.19
C ARG A 43 -5.34 -8.78 2.28
N VAL A 44 -5.54 -8.62 0.97
CA VAL A 44 -5.20 -9.65 -0.03
C VAL A 44 -3.71 -10.01 0.05
N CYS A 45 -2.84 -9.01 0.18
CA CYS A 45 -1.40 -9.19 0.37
C CYS A 45 -1.09 -10.00 1.64
N LEU A 46 -1.67 -9.62 2.78
CA LEU A 46 -1.48 -10.32 4.05
C LEU A 46 -1.99 -11.77 4.00
N ASP A 47 -3.16 -12.01 3.44
CA ASP A 47 -3.73 -13.36 3.33
C ASP A 47 -2.83 -14.26 2.46
N ARG A 48 -2.29 -13.75 1.34
CA ARG A 48 -1.31 -14.48 0.52
C ARG A 48 -0.04 -14.82 1.31
N LEU A 49 0.46 -13.89 2.11
CA LEU A 49 1.65 -14.11 2.95
C LEU A 49 1.41 -15.12 4.07
N LEU A 50 0.23 -15.11 4.68
CA LEU A 50 -0.13 -15.99 5.79
C LEU A 50 -0.52 -17.40 5.30
N GLY A 51 -0.99 -17.54 4.06
CA GLY A 51 -1.40 -18.82 3.49
C GLY A 51 -2.58 -19.43 4.25
N SER A 52 -2.42 -20.67 4.72
CA SER A 52 -3.47 -21.39 5.46
C SER A 52 -3.59 -21.00 6.95
N ARG A 53 -2.81 -20.03 7.42
CA ARG A 53 -2.87 -19.60 8.82
C ARG A 53 -4.14 -18.82 9.11
N PRO A 54 -4.61 -18.82 10.37
CA PRO A 54 -5.75 -18.02 10.76
C PRO A 54 -5.54 -16.55 10.43
N ALA A 55 -6.55 -15.95 9.82
CA ALA A 55 -6.58 -14.52 9.57
C ALA A 55 -6.45 -13.73 10.89
N PRO A 56 -5.88 -12.51 10.84
CA PRO A 56 -5.95 -11.57 11.95
C PRO A 56 -7.38 -11.36 12.42
N ARG A 57 -7.59 -11.38 13.74
CA ARG A 57 -8.89 -11.08 14.36
C ARG A 57 -9.13 -9.58 14.50
N ARG A 58 -8.07 -8.77 14.48
CA ARG A 58 -8.12 -7.30 14.58
C ARG A 58 -7.88 -6.68 13.21
N TRP A 59 -8.58 -5.59 12.96
CA TRP A 59 -8.62 -4.95 11.65
C TRP A 59 -8.53 -3.43 11.83
N ALA A 60 -7.68 -2.80 11.03
CA ALA A 60 -7.55 -1.35 10.92
C ALA A 60 -8.26 -0.85 9.66
N ARG A 61 -8.82 0.36 9.73
CA ARG A 61 -9.65 0.99 8.67
C ARG A 61 -8.87 1.69 7.56
N ASN A 62 -7.59 2.00 7.79
CA ASN A 62 -6.68 2.53 6.76
C ASN A 62 -5.24 2.06 7.04
N HIS A 63 -4.29 2.41 6.16
CA HIS A 63 -2.87 2.07 6.33
C HIS A 63 -2.27 2.67 7.61
N ARG A 64 -2.61 3.92 7.95
CA ARG A 64 -2.16 4.57 9.19
C ARG A 64 -2.64 3.84 10.43
N GLY A 65 -3.87 3.32 10.44
CA GLY A 65 -4.40 2.53 11.54
C GLY A 65 -3.64 1.23 11.79
N VAL A 66 -2.99 0.65 10.77
CA VAL A 66 -2.07 -0.50 10.95
C VAL A 66 -0.84 -0.05 11.73
N ALA A 67 -0.19 1.03 11.27
CA ALA A 67 0.99 1.58 11.93
C ALA A 67 0.69 2.02 13.37
N GLU A 68 -0.45 2.69 13.61
CA GLU A 68 -0.91 3.09 14.95
C GLU A 68 -1.13 1.88 15.87
N ALA A 69 -1.76 0.81 15.37
CA ALA A 69 -1.98 -0.41 16.15
C ALA A 69 -0.65 -1.07 16.56
N ILE A 70 0.39 -0.96 15.73
CA ILE A 70 1.72 -1.50 16.02
C ILE A 70 2.48 -0.59 16.98
N ALA A 71 2.49 0.72 16.72
CA ALA A 71 3.15 1.72 17.55
C ALA A 71 2.58 1.76 18.99
N SER A 72 1.27 1.53 19.13
CA SER A 72 0.60 1.45 20.43
C SER A 72 0.71 0.08 21.12
N GLY A 73 1.35 -0.91 20.50
CA GLY A 73 1.53 -2.25 21.06
C GLY A 73 0.28 -3.15 21.02
N TRP A 74 -0.76 -2.76 20.28
CA TRP A 74 -1.97 -3.58 20.09
C TRP A 74 -1.74 -4.75 19.13
N ALA A 75 -0.74 -4.61 18.25
CA ALA A 75 -0.28 -5.63 17.33
C ALA A 75 1.26 -5.62 17.23
N ASP A 76 1.82 -6.73 16.78
CA ASP A 76 3.25 -6.88 16.55
C ASP A 76 3.63 -6.65 15.08
N ALA A 77 2.72 -6.92 14.15
CA ALA A 77 2.96 -6.75 12.72
C ALA A 77 1.67 -6.57 11.90
N GLY A 78 1.79 -5.99 10.71
CA GLY A 78 0.69 -5.80 9.77
C GLY A 78 1.17 -5.30 8.41
N VAL A 79 0.36 -5.50 7.36
CA VAL A 79 0.68 -5.00 6.01
C VAL A 79 0.14 -3.59 5.83
N CYS A 80 0.99 -2.68 5.36
CA CYS A 80 0.63 -1.31 5.01
C CYS A 80 1.53 -0.79 3.86
N VAL A 81 1.41 0.50 3.51
CA VAL A 81 2.30 1.12 2.51
C VAL A 81 3.51 1.73 3.21
N GLN A 82 4.68 1.68 2.56
CA GLN A 82 5.94 2.20 3.11
C GLN A 82 5.85 3.65 3.60
N LEU A 83 5.04 4.48 2.93
CA LEU A 83 4.78 5.86 3.35
C LEU A 83 4.31 5.93 4.81
N THR A 84 3.29 5.15 5.18
CA THR A 84 2.73 5.20 6.54
C THR A 84 3.69 4.65 7.58
N SER A 85 4.49 3.66 7.22
CA SER A 85 5.57 3.14 8.08
C SER A 85 6.62 4.20 8.35
N SER A 86 7.01 4.93 7.31
CA SER A 86 8.01 6.00 7.37
C SER A 86 7.51 7.18 8.20
N GLU A 87 6.25 7.61 7.98
CA GLU A 87 5.58 8.63 8.80
C GLU A 87 5.53 8.25 10.29
N ALA A 88 5.29 6.97 10.59
CA ALA A 88 5.22 6.47 11.96
C ALA A 88 6.59 6.15 12.59
N GLY A 89 7.69 6.28 11.84
CA GLY A 89 9.04 5.92 12.30
C GLY A 89 9.21 4.43 12.62
N LEU A 90 8.37 3.56 12.03
CA LEU A 90 8.42 2.12 12.25
C LEU A 90 9.44 1.45 11.33
N MET A 91 10.00 0.33 11.80
CA MET A 91 10.73 -0.57 10.92
C MET A 91 9.75 -1.31 10.02
N PHE A 92 10.13 -1.46 8.76
CA PHE A 92 9.31 -2.12 7.76
C PHE A 92 10.13 -3.09 6.90
N LEU A 93 9.46 -4.12 6.41
CA LEU A 93 10.03 -5.15 5.55
C LEU A 93 9.33 -5.09 4.18
N PRO A 94 10.04 -4.82 3.07
CA PRO A 94 9.41 -4.73 1.75
C PRO A 94 8.81 -6.06 1.30
N VAL A 95 7.60 -6.01 0.74
CA VAL A 95 6.86 -7.18 0.26
C VAL A 95 6.70 -7.16 -1.25
N GLN A 96 5.98 -6.17 -1.77
CA GLN A 96 5.64 -6.07 -3.19
C GLN A 96 5.37 -4.63 -3.59
N LYS A 97 5.64 -4.29 -4.86
CA LYS A 97 5.07 -3.10 -5.49
C LYS A 97 3.64 -3.40 -5.91
N GLU A 98 2.76 -2.43 -5.78
CA GLU A 98 1.35 -2.52 -6.19
C GLU A 98 0.98 -1.28 -6.99
N ALA A 99 0.25 -1.47 -8.08
CA ALA A 99 -0.26 -0.39 -8.91
C ALA A 99 -1.39 0.34 -8.18
N TYR A 100 -1.32 1.67 -8.19
CA TYR A 100 -2.39 2.55 -7.75
C TYR A 100 -2.94 3.27 -8.97
N ASP A 101 -4.09 2.79 -9.45
CA ASP A 101 -4.70 3.24 -10.68
C ASP A 101 -6.08 3.86 -10.44
N LEU A 102 -6.44 4.82 -11.28
CA LEU A 102 -7.82 5.29 -11.39
C LEU A 102 -8.51 4.55 -12.54
N CYS A 103 -9.61 3.88 -12.22
CA CYS A 103 -10.48 3.28 -13.23
C CYS A 103 -11.36 4.36 -13.86
N ILE A 104 -11.20 4.56 -15.17
CA ILE A 104 -11.95 5.53 -15.97
C ILE A 104 -12.78 4.74 -16.99
N PRO A 105 -14.12 4.80 -16.94
CA PRO A 105 -14.95 4.23 -17.98
C PRO A 105 -14.67 4.93 -19.32
N SER A 106 -14.49 4.17 -20.39
CA SER A 106 -13.93 4.69 -21.65
C SER A 106 -14.79 5.79 -22.29
N ASN A 107 -16.11 5.78 -22.06
CA ASN A 107 -17.03 6.81 -22.53
C ASN A 107 -16.83 8.18 -21.87
N PHE A 108 -16.07 8.27 -20.78
CA PHE A 108 -15.72 9.53 -20.12
C PHE A 108 -14.35 10.06 -20.51
N LEU A 109 -13.61 9.40 -21.41
CA LEU A 109 -12.25 9.86 -21.77
C LEU A 109 -12.25 11.27 -22.34
N ASP A 110 -13.23 11.62 -23.17
CA ASP A 110 -13.34 12.97 -23.75
C ASP A 110 -14.04 13.98 -22.82
N ASP A 111 -14.47 13.57 -21.62
CA ASP A 111 -15.07 14.49 -20.66
C ASP A 111 -14.02 15.52 -20.20
N PRO A 112 -14.31 16.84 -20.26
CA PRO A 112 -13.35 17.88 -19.92
C PRO A 112 -12.83 17.76 -18.47
N ARG A 113 -13.60 17.18 -17.54
CA ARG A 113 -13.18 16.95 -16.15
C ARG A 113 -12.15 15.82 -16.07
N VAL A 114 -12.31 14.77 -16.88
CA VAL A 114 -11.34 13.67 -16.98
C VAL A 114 -10.07 14.14 -17.67
N GLN A 115 -10.18 14.94 -18.75
CA GLN A 115 -9.02 15.56 -19.40
C GLN A 115 -8.23 16.47 -18.46
N ALA A 116 -8.92 17.24 -17.61
CA ALA A 116 -8.26 18.04 -16.57
C ALA A 116 -7.50 17.17 -15.55
N LEU A 117 -8.11 16.08 -15.07
CA LEU A 117 -7.44 15.11 -14.19
C LEU A 117 -6.20 14.49 -14.85
N LEU A 118 -6.31 14.04 -16.11
CA LEU A 118 -5.19 13.49 -16.87
C LEU A 118 -4.04 14.49 -16.99
N LYS A 119 -4.36 15.76 -17.25
CA LYS A 119 -3.36 16.83 -17.31
C LYS A 119 -2.65 17.03 -15.99
N VAL A 120 -3.36 16.95 -14.85
CA VAL A 120 -2.75 17.05 -13.52
C VAL A 120 -1.83 15.86 -13.24
N VAL A 121 -2.32 14.63 -13.42
CA VAL A 121 -1.53 13.41 -13.16
C VAL A 121 -0.27 13.36 -14.03
N ARG A 122 -0.35 13.83 -15.28
CA ARG A 122 0.80 13.91 -16.21
C ARG A 122 1.72 15.11 -15.97
N SER A 123 1.36 16.03 -15.08
CA SER A 123 2.17 17.22 -14.84
C SER A 123 3.49 16.86 -14.14
N THR A 124 4.56 17.59 -14.46
CA THR A 124 5.86 17.41 -13.80
C THR A 124 5.77 17.67 -12.30
N ASN A 125 4.99 18.67 -11.88
CA ASN A 125 4.78 19.00 -10.47
C ASN A 125 4.17 17.80 -9.71
N TYR A 126 3.08 17.23 -10.23
CA TYR A 126 2.46 16.06 -9.61
C TYR A 126 3.40 14.86 -9.50
N ARG A 127 4.14 14.56 -10.58
CA ARG A 127 5.13 13.48 -10.58
C ARG A 127 6.25 13.70 -9.57
N GLN A 128 6.76 14.92 -9.45
CA GLN A 128 7.79 15.24 -8.46
C GLN A 128 7.26 15.10 -7.03
N MET A 129 6.06 15.64 -6.76
CA MET A 129 5.43 15.52 -5.44
C MET A 129 5.28 14.06 -4.99
N LEU A 130 4.90 13.17 -5.91
CA LEU A 130 4.79 11.74 -5.60
C LEU A 130 6.16 11.06 -5.49
N ALA A 131 7.14 11.43 -6.33
CA ALA A 131 8.48 10.86 -6.29
C ALA A 131 9.21 11.15 -4.96
N ASP A 132 8.84 12.23 -4.28
CA ASP A 132 9.36 12.60 -2.96
C ASP A 132 8.75 11.75 -1.82
N LEU A 133 7.69 10.97 -2.08
CA LEU A 133 7.05 10.13 -1.06
C LEU A 133 7.76 8.76 -0.91
N PRO A 134 8.05 8.32 0.33
CA PRO A 134 8.65 7.02 0.56
C PRO A 134 7.86 5.85 -0.05
N GLY A 135 8.55 5.07 -0.88
CA GLY A 135 8.01 3.87 -1.51
C GLY A 135 7.07 4.13 -2.68
N TYR A 136 6.96 5.37 -3.17
CA TYR A 136 6.25 5.68 -4.41
C TYR A 136 7.21 5.64 -5.61
N ASP A 137 6.73 5.09 -6.72
CA ASP A 137 7.43 4.99 -7.99
C ASP A 137 6.54 5.59 -9.09
N THR A 138 7.05 6.63 -9.74
CA THR A 138 6.32 7.45 -10.70
C THR A 138 6.75 7.22 -12.15
N THR A 139 7.53 6.17 -12.42
CA THR A 139 8.11 5.88 -13.75
C THR A 139 7.05 5.87 -14.86
N HIS A 140 5.86 5.41 -14.53
CA HIS A 140 4.73 5.20 -15.43
C HIS A 140 3.51 6.06 -15.06
N THR A 141 3.70 7.10 -14.23
CA THR A 141 2.61 7.98 -13.82
C THR A 141 2.06 8.75 -15.03
N GLY A 142 0.76 8.63 -15.24
CA GLY A 142 0.03 9.25 -16.35
C GLY A 142 -0.23 8.33 -17.55
N ASP A 143 0.29 7.11 -17.52
CA ASP A 143 0.04 6.10 -18.55
C ASP A 143 -1.43 5.66 -18.51
N LEU A 144 -1.99 5.40 -19.68
CA LEU A 144 -3.35 4.88 -19.84
C LEU A 144 -3.28 3.47 -20.41
N THR A 145 -3.99 2.53 -19.79
CA THR A 145 -4.05 1.14 -20.24
C THR A 145 -5.50 0.70 -20.40
N GLU A 146 -5.80 -0.03 -21.47
CA GLU A 146 -7.09 -0.69 -21.67
C GLU A 146 -7.24 -1.91 -20.76
N VAL A 147 -8.49 -2.23 -20.41
CA VAL A 147 -8.82 -3.44 -19.66
C VAL A 147 -9.40 -4.41 -20.67
N ASN A 148 -8.66 -5.49 -20.95
CA ASN A 148 -9.13 -6.60 -21.79
C ASN A 148 -10.14 -7.48 -21.04
#